data_AF-A0A935S6P9-F1
#
_entry.id   AF-A0A935S6P9-F1
#
_cell.length_a   1.000
_cell.length_b   1.000
_cell.length_c   1.000
_cell.angle_alpha   90.00
_cell.angle_beta   90.00
_cell.angle_gamma   90.00
#
_symmetry.space_group_name_H-M   'P 1'
#
loop_
_entity.id
_entity.type
_entity.pdbx_description
1 polymer ?
#
loop_
_entity_poly.entity_id
_entity_poly.type
_entity_poly.pdbx_seq_one_letter_code
_entity_poly.pdbx_strand_id
1 'polypeptide(L)'
;MGILQGKQKVSPDSLANLVYEEAAQNFAIIANTVSDKDTLHRAWHNIGNCYLQKKDWDQAITAYKKALKFDPKDEDTRYNLAYALKNRPPKQNKGGGQSQQQQNQNQKQQQQQQQQQISKEDAERLLKALMNAEKKTQDKRKQKQEDASKSDPDKDW
;
A
#
# COMPACT_ATOMS: atom_id res chain seq x y z
N MET A 1 -39.80 0.98 34.93
CA MET A 1 -38.85 0.15 34.15
C MET A 1 -38.19 1.03 33.11
N GLY A 2 -36.94 1.44 33.35
CA GLY A 2 -36.22 2.41 32.51
C GLY A 2 -35.60 1.76 31.28
N ILE A 3 -35.94 2.27 30.10
CA ILE A 3 -35.32 1.86 28.83
C ILE A 3 -34.00 2.63 28.71
N LEU A 4 -32.90 2.01 29.14
CA LEU A 4 -31.55 2.51 28.88
C LEU A 4 -31.22 2.21 27.41
N GLN A 5 -31.42 3.20 26.55
CA GLN A 5 -30.86 3.19 25.20
C GLN A 5 -29.33 3.12 25.30
N GLY A 6 -28.77 1.97 24.95
CA GLY A 6 -27.34 1.76 24.84
C GLY A 6 -26.77 2.66 23.75
N LYS A 7 -26.27 3.84 24.14
CA LYS A 7 -25.40 4.64 23.29
C LYS A 7 -24.15 3.79 23.01
N GLN A 8 -24.07 3.16 21.84
CA GLN A 8 -22.83 2.56 21.38
C GLN A 8 -21.78 3.67 21.39
N LYS A 9 -20.84 3.60 22.33
CA LYS A 9 -19.69 4.48 22.35
C LYS A 9 -18.83 4.08 21.17
N VAL A 10 -19.02 4.75 20.04
CA VAL A 10 -18.16 4.63 18.87
C VAL A 10 -16.81 5.18 19.32
N SER A 11 -15.80 4.32 19.47
CA SER A 11 -14.46 4.77 19.79
C SER A 11 -13.96 5.73 18.70
N PRO A 12 -13.14 6.74 19.02
CA PRO A 12 -12.55 7.64 18.01
C PRO A 12 -11.87 6.87 16.86
N ASP A 13 -11.24 5.73 17.17
CA ASP A 13 -10.66 4.82 16.18
C ASP A 13 -11.70 4.23 15.21
N SER A 14 -12.90 3.90 15.70
CA SER A 14 -13.97 3.33 14.88
C SER A 14 -14.58 4.38 13.94
N LEU A 15 -14.68 5.63 14.38
CA LEU A 15 -15.14 6.73 13.53
C LEU A 15 -14.10 7.06 12.45
N ALA A 16 -12.82 7.14 12.80
CA ALA A 16 -11.75 7.36 11.84
C ALA A 16 -11.71 6.24 10.78
N ASN A 17 -11.83 4.98 11.21
CA ASN A 17 -11.87 3.83 10.31
C ASN A 17 -13.06 3.85 9.34
N LEU A 18 -14.20 4.39 9.78
CA LEU A 18 -15.37 4.58 8.93
C LEU A 18 -15.12 5.69 7.90
N VAL A 19 -14.60 6.84 8.33
CA VAL A 19 -14.27 7.96 7.44
C VAL A 19 -13.26 7.53 6.38
N TYR A 20 -12.25 6.73 6.74
CA TYR A 20 -11.29 6.21 5.77
C TYR A 20 -11.91 5.18 4.82
N GLU A 21 -12.89 4.39 5.26
CA GLU A 21 -13.62 3.46 4.38
C GLU A 21 -14.47 4.24 3.37
N GLU A 22 -15.23 5.24 3.83
CA GLU A 22 -16.04 6.10 2.96
C GLU A 22 -15.17 6.86 1.96
N ALA A 23 -14.03 7.40 2.40
CA ALA A 23 -13.06 8.04 1.53
C ALA A 23 -12.54 7.06 0.46
N ALA A 24 -12.15 5.84 0.86
CA ALA A 24 -11.70 4.82 -0.08
C ALA A 24 -12.78 4.45 -1.11
N GLN A 25 -14.05 4.36 -0.69
CA GLN A 25 -15.17 4.10 -1.59
C GLN A 25 -15.38 5.25 -2.59
N ASN A 26 -15.32 6.50 -2.14
CA ASN A 26 -15.44 7.67 -3.01
C ASN A 26 -14.34 7.69 -4.08
N PHE A 27 -13.09 7.40 -3.69
CA PHE A 27 -12.01 7.28 -4.66
C PHE A 27 -12.17 6.06 -5.59
N ALA A 28 -12.74 4.95 -5.09
CA ALA A 28 -13.02 3.78 -5.92
C ALA A 28 -14.08 4.08 -6.99
N ILE A 29 -15.08 4.91 -6.68
CA ILE A 29 -16.05 5.39 -7.67
C ILE A 29 -15.31 6.16 -8.78
N ILE A 30 -14.45 7.12 -8.42
CA ILE A 30 -13.64 7.88 -9.39
C ILE A 30 -12.81 6.93 -10.27
N ALA A 31 -12.18 5.93 -9.65
CA ALA A 31 -11.35 4.96 -10.36
C ALA A 31 -12.14 4.04 -11.33
N ASN A 32 -13.46 3.92 -11.15
CA ASN A 32 -14.33 3.14 -12.03
C ASN A 32 -15.06 4.00 -13.07
N THR A 33 -15.21 5.31 -12.84
CA THR A 33 -15.92 6.22 -13.75
C THR A 33 -15.00 6.95 -14.71
N VAL A 34 -13.73 7.16 -14.32
CA VAL A 34 -12.75 7.90 -15.10
C VAL A 34 -11.74 6.95 -15.75
N SER A 35 -11.33 7.25 -16.99
CA SER A 35 -10.33 6.48 -17.74
C SER A 35 -8.97 7.17 -17.85
N ASP A 36 -8.87 8.43 -17.41
CA ASP A 36 -7.64 9.20 -17.41
C ASP A 36 -6.59 8.60 -16.47
N LYS A 37 -5.39 8.34 -16.99
CA LYS A 37 -4.32 7.66 -16.25
C LYS A 37 -3.83 8.49 -15.06
N ASP A 38 -3.78 9.80 -15.23
CA ASP A 38 -3.31 10.74 -14.22
C ASP A 38 -4.27 10.76 -13.01
N THR A 39 -5.56 10.82 -13.29
CA THR A 39 -6.62 10.69 -12.28
C THR A 39 -6.66 9.31 -11.64
N LEU A 40 -6.48 8.25 -12.43
CA LEU A 40 -6.46 6.88 -11.92
C LEU A 40 -5.31 6.65 -10.95
N HIS A 41 -4.09 7.13 -11.25
CA HIS A 41 -2.97 6.95 -10.31
C HIS A 41 -3.26 7.63 -8.97
N ARG A 42 -3.79 8.87 -8.99
CA ARG A 42 -4.11 9.63 -7.77
C ARG A 42 -5.20 8.98 -6.96
N ALA A 43 -6.27 8.51 -7.62
CA ALA A 43 -7.35 7.81 -6.96
C ALA A 43 -6.82 6.56 -6.24
N TRP A 44 -6.04 5.72 -6.93
CA TRP A 44 -5.45 4.52 -6.32
C TRP A 44 -4.42 4.84 -5.22
N HIS A 45 -3.65 5.92 -5.36
CA HIS A 45 -2.74 6.39 -4.30
C HIS A 45 -3.53 6.75 -3.03
N ASN A 46 -4.61 7.53 -3.19
CA ASN A 46 -5.44 7.97 -2.07
C ASN A 46 -6.19 6.81 -1.40
N ILE A 47 -6.69 5.85 -2.18
CA ILE A 47 -7.25 4.59 -1.65
C ILE A 47 -6.20 3.89 -0.78
N GLY A 48 -4.95 3.81 -1.26
CA GLY A 48 -3.85 3.24 -0.50
C GLY A 48 -3.61 3.96 0.82
N ASN A 49 -3.62 5.30 0.82
CA ASN A 49 -3.45 6.11 2.03
C ASN A 49 -4.58 5.86 3.04
N CYS A 50 -5.84 5.75 2.59
CA CYS A 50 -6.97 5.41 3.45
C CYS A 50 -6.75 4.07 4.16
N TYR A 51 -6.39 3.03 3.42
CA TYR A 51 -6.10 1.71 4.01
C TYR A 51 -4.85 1.71 4.89
N LEU A 52 -3.84 2.52 4.56
CA LEU A 52 -2.65 2.69 5.38
C LEU A 52 -2.98 3.27 6.75
N GLN A 53 -3.84 4.29 6.81
CA GLN A 53 -4.30 4.88 8.08
C GLN A 53 -5.09 3.88 8.92
N LYS A 54 -5.89 3.03 8.26
CA LYS A 54 -6.61 1.91 8.90
C LYS A 54 -5.69 0.76 9.34
N LYS A 55 -4.39 0.81 9.01
CA LYS A 55 -3.43 -0.29 9.17
C LYS A 55 -3.87 -1.57 8.44
N ASP A 56 -4.71 -1.44 7.42
CA ASP A 56 -5.03 -2.53 6.49
C ASP A 56 -3.94 -2.57 5.41
N TRP A 57 -2.79 -3.11 5.81
CA TRP A 57 -1.59 -3.13 4.97
C TRP A 57 -1.80 -3.86 3.65
N ASP A 58 -2.64 -4.90 3.64
CA ASP A 58 -2.89 -5.73 2.46
C ASP A 58 -3.67 -4.96 1.38
N GLN A 59 -4.71 -4.24 1.78
CA GLN A 59 -5.46 -3.37 0.87
C GLN A 59 -4.62 -2.16 0.42
N ALA A 60 -3.84 -1.56 1.34
CA ALA A 60 -2.94 -0.46 1.02
C ALA A 60 -1.92 -0.86 -0.07
N ILE A 61 -1.24 -2.00 0.10
CA ILE A 61 -0.29 -2.55 -0.87
C ILE A 61 -0.94 -2.74 -2.24
N THR A 62 -2.15 -3.29 -2.27
CA THR A 62 -2.89 -3.55 -3.51
C THR A 62 -3.22 -2.25 -4.23
N ALA A 63 -3.68 -1.24 -3.50
CA ALA A 63 -4.03 0.06 -4.05
C ALA A 63 -2.79 0.80 -4.59
N TYR A 64 -1.69 0.86 -3.83
CA TYR A 64 -0.45 1.49 -4.32
C TYR A 64 0.14 0.80 -5.55
N LYS A 65 0.05 -0.54 -5.64
CA LYS A 65 0.46 -1.25 -6.86
C LYS A 65 -0.38 -0.87 -8.07
N LYS A 66 -1.68 -0.66 -7.90
CA LYS A 66 -2.55 -0.16 -8.97
C LYS A 66 -2.18 1.27 -9.35
N ALA A 67 -1.89 2.15 -8.39
CA ALA A 67 -1.43 3.50 -8.66
C ALA A 67 -0.15 3.50 -9.52
N LEU A 68 0.85 2.68 -9.13
CA LEU A 68 2.10 2.53 -9.90
C LEU A 68 1.94 1.88 -11.27
N LYS A 69 0.82 1.21 -11.53
CA LYS A 69 0.49 0.71 -12.88
C LYS A 69 0.14 1.86 -13.83
N PHE A 70 -0.45 2.93 -13.31
CA PHE A 70 -0.86 4.11 -14.09
C PHE A 70 0.24 5.18 -14.14
N ASP A 71 0.93 5.41 -13.01
CA ASP A 71 2.15 6.21 -12.98
C ASP A 71 3.30 5.44 -12.29
N PRO A 72 4.14 4.75 -13.07
CA PRO A 72 5.29 4.04 -12.52
C PRO A 72 6.35 4.95 -11.90
N LYS A 73 6.36 6.25 -12.19
CA LYS A 73 7.41 7.20 -11.75
C LYS A 73 7.08 7.90 -10.44
N ASP A 74 5.87 7.73 -9.92
CA ASP A 74 5.44 8.31 -8.65
C ASP A 74 6.29 7.78 -7.48
N GLU A 75 7.19 8.63 -6.98
CA GLU A 75 8.10 8.31 -5.89
C GLU A 75 7.38 8.23 -4.54
N ASP A 76 6.33 9.04 -4.34
CA ASP A 76 5.54 9.07 -3.10
C ASP A 76 4.75 7.78 -2.94
N THR A 77 4.10 7.31 -4.03
CA THR A 77 3.42 6.01 -4.03
C THR A 77 4.41 4.87 -3.77
N ARG A 78 5.61 4.91 -4.36
CA ARG A 78 6.65 3.88 -4.13
C ARG A 78 7.09 3.85 -2.67
N TYR A 79 7.30 5.02 -2.07
CA TYR A 79 7.66 5.14 -0.67
C TYR A 79 6.56 4.57 0.23
N ASN A 80 5.30 4.95 -0.01
CA ASN A 80 4.16 4.45 0.77
C ASN A 80 3.96 2.95 0.61
N LEU A 81 4.19 2.40 -0.58
CA LEU A 81 4.17 0.96 -0.82
C LEU A 81 5.28 0.23 -0.04
N ALA A 82 6.50 0.76 -0.04
CA ALA A 82 7.60 0.21 0.74
C ALA A 82 7.29 0.26 2.24
N TYR A 83 6.73 1.37 2.71
CA TYR A 83 6.29 1.53 4.09
C TYR A 83 5.21 0.53 4.47
N ALA A 84 4.19 0.34 3.62
CA ALA A 84 3.13 -0.66 3.84
C ALA A 84 3.69 -2.08 3.88
N LEU A 85 4.59 -2.44 2.97
CA LEU A 85 5.26 -3.75 2.94
C LEU A 85 6.09 -4.00 4.21
N LYS A 86 6.78 -2.97 4.72
CA LYS A 86 7.61 -3.06 5.92
C LYS A 86 6.79 -3.21 7.21
N ASN A 87 5.66 -2.50 7.32
CA ASN A 87 4.82 -2.50 8.51
C ASN A 87 3.75 -3.59 8.51
N ARG A 88 3.56 -4.27 7.36
CA ARG A 88 2.67 -5.42 7.27
C ARG A 88 3.13 -6.48 8.27
N PRO A 89 2.28 -6.87 9.25
CA PRO A 89 2.62 -7.93 10.18
C PRO A 89 2.90 -9.20 9.37
N PRO A 90 3.87 -10.03 9.80
CA PRO A 90 4.09 -11.32 9.16
C PRO A 90 2.75 -12.04 9.15
N LYS A 91 2.23 -12.34 7.95
CA LYS A 91 1.10 -13.25 7.82
C LYS A 91 1.49 -14.46 8.64
N GLN A 92 0.76 -14.71 9.73
CA GLN A 92 1.03 -15.81 10.63
C GLN A 92 0.88 -17.06 9.78
N ASN A 93 2.00 -17.50 9.23
CA ASN A 93 2.09 -18.75 8.53
C ASN A 93 1.95 -19.75 9.68
N LYS A 94 0.75 -20.31 9.86
CA LYS A 94 0.60 -21.57 10.58
C LYS A 94 1.32 -22.63 9.73
N GLY A 95 2.65 -22.54 9.71
CA GLY A 95 3.53 -23.56 9.21
C GLY A 95 3.51 -24.68 10.23
N GLY A 96 2.73 -25.71 9.93
CA GLY A 96 2.68 -26.94 10.70
C GLY A 96 2.03 -28.03 9.86
N GLY A 97 2.85 -28.76 9.10
CA GLY A 97 2.49 -30.06 8.55
C GLY A 97 2.25 -30.12 7.04
N GLN A 98 3.28 -30.53 6.30
CA GLN A 98 3.05 -31.49 5.22
C GLN A 98 2.35 -32.70 5.84
N SER A 99 1.08 -32.92 5.52
CA SER A 99 0.42 -34.23 5.32
C SER A 99 -1.09 -34.11 5.49
N GLN A 100 -1.82 -34.40 4.42
CA GLN A 100 -3.10 -35.12 4.45
C GLN A 100 -4.29 -34.44 5.15
N GLN A 101 -4.98 -33.53 4.46
CA GLN A 101 -6.44 -33.50 4.54
C GLN A 101 -7.09 -32.91 3.28
N GLN A 102 -7.25 -33.80 2.31
CA GLN A 102 -8.31 -33.76 1.32
C GLN A 102 -9.65 -33.85 2.08
N GLN A 103 -10.66 -33.08 1.64
CA GLN A 103 -12.03 -32.99 2.18
C GLN A 103 -12.25 -32.10 3.42
N ASN A 104 -12.49 -30.80 3.21
CA ASN A 104 -13.84 -30.23 3.38
C ASN A 104 -13.88 -28.73 3.04
N GLN A 105 -15.04 -28.29 2.52
CA GLN A 105 -15.47 -26.89 2.27
C GLN A 105 -15.27 -26.31 0.86
N ASN A 106 -15.77 -27.07 -0.13
CA ASN A 106 -16.64 -26.50 -1.16
C ASN A 106 -17.83 -25.77 -0.51
N GLN A 107 -17.73 -24.46 -0.22
CA GLN A 107 -18.91 -23.55 -0.17
C GLN A 107 -18.60 -22.04 -0.04
N LYS A 108 -17.38 -21.58 -0.29
CA LYS A 108 -17.08 -20.13 -0.46
C LYS A 108 -16.37 -19.78 -1.77
N GLN A 109 -16.50 -20.65 -2.77
CA GLN A 109 -15.68 -20.62 -3.99
C GLN A 109 -16.39 -20.03 -5.23
N GLN A 110 -17.35 -19.11 -5.06
CA GLN A 110 -18.06 -18.54 -6.24
C GLN A 110 -18.23 -17.02 -6.29
N GLN A 111 -17.57 -16.23 -5.44
CA GLN A 111 -17.64 -14.76 -5.58
C GLN A 111 -16.34 -13.95 -5.40
N GLN A 112 -15.17 -14.60 -5.31
CA GLN A 112 -13.88 -13.88 -5.21
C GLN A 112 -12.80 -14.34 -6.20
N GLN A 113 -13.21 -14.92 -7.33
CA GLN A 113 -12.27 -15.49 -8.30
C GLN A 113 -11.69 -14.48 -9.32
N GLN A 114 -11.57 -13.19 -8.95
CA GLN A 114 -10.94 -12.20 -9.85
C GLN A 114 -10.16 -11.07 -9.17
N GLN A 115 -9.70 -11.24 -7.94
CA GLN A 115 -8.63 -10.38 -7.40
C GLN A 115 -7.36 -11.18 -7.18
N GLN A 116 -6.52 -11.09 -8.22
CA GLN A 116 -5.15 -11.58 -8.33
C GLN A 116 -4.44 -11.55 -6.98
N GLN A 117 -4.27 -12.73 -6.39
CA GLN A 117 -3.32 -12.93 -5.31
C GLN A 117 -1.94 -12.65 -5.89
N ILE A 118 -1.46 -11.43 -5.69
CA ILE A 118 -0.02 -11.15 -5.70
C ILE A 118 0.60 -12.11 -4.70
N SER A 119 1.45 -13.00 -5.21
CA SER A 119 2.07 -13.98 -4.34
C SER A 119 2.98 -13.27 -3.34
N LYS A 120 3.25 -13.90 -2.20
CA LYS A 120 4.23 -13.42 -1.23
C LYS A 120 5.58 -13.15 -1.93
N GLU A 121 5.93 -13.99 -2.90
CA GLU A 121 7.11 -13.83 -3.74
C GLU A 121 7.09 -12.55 -4.60
N ASP A 122 5.93 -12.13 -5.12
CA ASP A 122 5.81 -10.88 -5.89
C ASP A 122 5.98 -9.65 -5.00
N ALA A 123 5.51 -9.72 -3.74
CA ALA A 123 5.71 -8.67 -2.76
C ALA A 123 7.19 -8.57 -2.36
N GLU A 124 7.88 -9.70 -2.15
CA GLU A 124 9.31 -9.75 -1.84
C GLU A 124 10.17 -9.28 -3.02
N ARG A 125 9.84 -9.70 -4.24
CA ARG A 125 10.52 -9.24 -5.46
C ARG A 125 10.37 -7.73 -5.65
N LEU A 126 9.18 -7.18 -5.38
CA LEU A 126 8.95 -5.75 -5.46
C LEU A 126 9.70 -4.99 -4.38
N LEU A 127 9.72 -5.49 -3.14
CA LEU A 127 10.49 -4.89 -2.05
C LEU A 127 11.98 -4.83 -2.40
N LYS A 128 12.54 -5.93 -2.93
CA LYS A 128 13.93 -5.99 -3.39
C LYS A 128 14.20 -5.00 -4.52
N ALA A 129 13.26 -4.85 -5.47
CA ALA A 129 13.37 -3.88 -6.54
C ALA A 129 13.36 -2.43 -6.01
N LEU A 130 12.51 -2.12 -5.03
CA LEU A 130 12.43 -0.81 -4.39
C LEU A 130 13.70 -0.48 -3.59
N MET A 131 14.22 -1.43 -2.80
CA MET A 131 15.48 -1.24 -2.06
C MET A 131 16.65 -0.96 -3.01
N ASN A 132 16.73 -1.67 -4.13
CA ASN A 132 17.77 -1.43 -5.13
C ASN A 132 17.61 -0.06 -5.82
N ALA A 133 16.38 0.38 -6.07
CA ALA A 133 16.10 1.69 -6.64
C ALA A 133 16.48 2.82 -5.65
N GLU A 134 16.09 2.68 -4.38
CA GLU A 134 16.45 3.63 -3.32
C GLU A 134 17.96 3.73 -3.14
N LYS A 135 18.67 2.61 -3.12
CA LYS A 135 20.13 2.59 -3.03
C LYS A 135 20.77 3.37 -4.19
N LYS A 136 20.32 3.14 -5.43
CA LYS A 136 20.81 3.90 -6.60
C LYS A 136 20.52 5.39 -6.49
N THR A 137 19.35 5.78 -5.96
CA THR A 137 19.01 7.19 -5.76
C THR A 137 19.89 7.82 -4.69
N GLN A 138 20.17 7.13 -3.59
CA GLN A 138 21.08 7.61 -2.55
C GLN A 138 22.51 7.75 -3.07
N ASP A 139 23.02 6.78 -3.83
CA ASP A 139 24.36 6.82 -4.41
C ASP A 139 24.51 8.03 -5.36
N LYS A 140 23.52 8.27 -6.23
CA LYS A 140 23.50 9.47 -7.10
C LYS A 140 23.48 10.77 -6.31
N ARG A 141 22.70 10.84 -5.22
CA ARG A 141 22.65 12.02 -4.36
C ARG A 141 24.02 12.28 -3.73
N LYS A 142 24.68 11.25 -3.19
CA LYS A 142 26.02 11.35 -2.60
C LYS A 142 27.06 11.81 -3.62
N GLN A 143 27.07 11.23 -4.82
CA GLN A 143 28.01 11.61 -5.88
C GLN A 143 27.83 13.08 -6.29
N LYS A 144 26.59 13.55 -6.44
CA LYS A 144 26.29 14.95 -6.73
C LYS A 144 26.70 15.89 -5.59
N GLN A 145 26.65 15.43 -4.35
CA GLN A 145 27.06 16.18 -3.17
C GLN A 145 28.60 16.26 -3.06
N GLU A 146 29.31 15.19 -3.40
CA GLU A 146 30.78 15.16 -3.47
C GLU A 146 31.31 16.03 -4.61
N ASP A 147 30.70 16.00 -5.80
CA ASP A 147 31.07 16.88 -6.91
C ASP A 147 30.82 18.35 -6.57
N ALA A 148 29.70 18.65 -5.89
CA ALA A 148 29.42 20.02 -5.42
C ALA A 148 30.41 20.52 -4.35
N SER A 149 30.91 19.63 -3.50
CA SER A 149 31.94 19.96 -2.50
C SER A 149 33.35 20.10 -3.08
N LYS A 150 33.61 19.52 -4.26
CA LYS A 150 34.86 19.69 -5.02
C LYS A 150 34.84 20.88 -5.97
N SER A 151 33.67 21.47 -6.19
CA SER A 151 33.48 22.65 -7.03
C SER A 151 33.38 23.94 -6.22
N ASP A 152 34.03 24.04 -5.05
CA ASP A 152 34.26 25.32 -4.40
C ASP A 152 35.29 26.09 -5.24
N PRO A 153 34.92 27.20 -5.90
CA PRO A 153 35.88 28.06 -6.55
C PRO A 153 36.43 29.00 -5.47
N ASP A 154 37.50 28.57 -4.82
CA ASP A 154 38.61 29.49 -4.55
C ASP A 154 39.09 30.00 -5.92
N LYS A 155 38.42 31.02 -6.42
CA LYS A 155 38.94 31.86 -7.50
C LYS A 155 38.58 33.30 -7.20
N ASP A 156 39.42 33.83 -6.33
CA ASP A 156 39.92 35.20 -6.24
C ASP A 156 38.90 36.35 -6.29
N TRP A 157 38.99 37.17 -5.23
CA TRP A 157 38.82 38.63 -5.19
C TRP A 157 38.75 39.36 -6.54
#